data_AF-K1ZNA2-F1
#
_entry.id   AF-K1ZNA2-F1
#
_cell.length_a   1.000
_cell.length_b   1.000
_cell.length_c   1.000
_cell.angle_alpha   90.00
_cell.angle_beta   90.00
_cell.angle_gamma   90.00
#
_symmetry.space_group_name_H-M   'P 1'
#
loop_
_entity.id
_entity.type
_entity.pdbx_description
1 polymer ?
#
loop_
_entity_poly.entity_id
_entity_poly.type
_entity_poly.pdbx_seq_one_letter_code
_entity_poly.pdbx_strand_id
1 'polypeptide(L)'
;MTLLKSPPTLKHLSRAYFELGTLGARAVGQKHLWPYRFSSAEELFCLTSEMARYDPRLFGILVEFVIFHWENLNPLCVRRFIKAMNAPQIAGVIFEFARGVLKNFEFGCFADYITRGLEPIAPQLFFRSLTAPASHTMRLTAQTPVHEFLKWGFIARERPVLHGATRQSLGSWNSKTRQNIILELAERHSSFTIHDYLGAIDHTISRQQALNDLKGSKWVKMKGQKRGSRWVKKR
;
A
#
# COMPACT_ATOMS: atom_id res chain seq x y z
N MET A 1 17.58 -12.02 -16.83
CA MET A 1 16.80 -11.05 -17.62
C MET A 1 15.76 -10.44 -16.71
N THR A 2 15.67 -9.12 -16.68
CA THR A 2 14.68 -8.39 -15.88
C THR A 2 13.33 -8.40 -16.63
N LEU A 3 12.23 -8.57 -15.90
CA LEU A 3 10.89 -8.68 -16.53
C LEU A 3 10.48 -7.34 -17.16
N LEU A 4 10.60 -6.24 -16.41
CA LEU A 4 10.43 -4.88 -16.93
C LEU A 4 11.75 -4.33 -17.49
N LYS A 5 11.75 -4.01 -18.79
CA LYS A 5 12.92 -3.52 -19.53
C LYS A 5 13.09 -2.01 -19.44
N SER A 6 11.99 -1.27 -19.39
CA SER A 6 11.97 0.19 -19.36
C SER A 6 10.71 0.70 -18.66
N PRO A 7 10.69 1.98 -18.22
CA PRO A 7 9.48 2.60 -17.70
C PRO A 7 8.28 2.40 -18.65
N PRO A 8 7.13 1.93 -18.16
CA PRO A 8 5.97 1.66 -19.00
C PRO A 8 5.38 2.98 -19.53
N THR A 9 4.96 2.97 -20.79
CA THR A 9 4.16 4.05 -21.37
C THR A 9 2.70 3.89 -20.99
N LEU A 10 1.87 4.91 -21.22
CA LEU A 10 0.41 4.78 -21.02
C LEU A 10 -0.19 3.64 -21.85
N LYS A 11 0.32 3.38 -23.06
CA LYS A 11 -0.11 2.23 -23.88
C LYS A 11 0.28 0.90 -23.23
N HIS A 12 1.46 0.81 -22.62
CA HIS A 12 1.87 -0.38 -21.88
C HIS A 12 0.98 -0.64 -20.67
N LEU A 13 0.62 0.41 -19.91
CA LEU A 13 -0.29 0.30 -18.77
C LEU A 13 -1.72 -0.08 -19.21
N SER A 14 -2.25 0.56 -20.26
CA SER A 14 -3.54 0.21 -20.88
C SER A 14 -3.58 -1.26 -21.31
N ARG A 15 -2.47 -1.75 -21.88
CA ARG A 15 -2.35 -3.16 -22.24
C ARG A 15 -2.27 -4.07 -21.01
N ALA A 16 -1.53 -3.71 -19.97
CA ALA A 16 -1.49 -4.44 -18.71
C ALA A 16 -2.88 -4.58 -18.08
N TYR A 17 -3.69 -3.51 -18.10
CA TYR A 17 -5.07 -3.56 -17.65
C TYR A 17 -5.93 -4.53 -18.45
N PHE A 18 -5.76 -4.56 -19.78
CA PHE A 18 -6.47 -5.52 -20.63
C PHE A 18 -6.11 -6.96 -20.25
N GLU A 19 -4.82 -7.28 -20.12
CA GLU A 19 -4.37 -8.65 -19.84
C GLU A 19 -4.71 -9.10 -18.42
N LEU A 20 -4.72 -8.20 -17.43
CA LEU A 20 -5.24 -8.52 -16.10
C LEU A 20 -6.76 -8.74 -16.13
N GLY A 21 -7.47 -7.95 -16.92
CA GLY A 21 -8.91 -8.10 -17.13
C GLY A 21 -9.29 -9.48 -17.71
N THR A 22 -8.51 -10.00 -18.66
CA THR A 22 -8.74 -11.35 -19.21
C THR A 22 -8.50 -12.47 -18.20
N LEU A 23 -7.70 -12.22 -17.16
CA LEU A 23 -7.52 -13.12 -16.01
C LEU A 23 -8.55 -12.92 -14.89
N GLY A 24 -9.58 -12.09 -15.10
CA GLY A 24 -10.62 -11.84 -14.11
C GLY A 24 -10.28 -10.76 -13.07
N ALA A 25 -9.22 -10.00 -13.27
CA ALA A 25 -8.99 -8.78 -12.49
C ALA A 25 -10.01 -7.69 -12.88
N ARG A 26 -10.34 -6.80 -11.95
CA ARG A 26 -11.21 -5.65 -12.22
C ARG A 26 -10.45 -4.52 -12.89
N ALA A 27 -10.06 -4.75 -14.13
CA ALA A 27 -9.31 -3.81 -14.93
C ALA A 27 -9.98 -3.61 -16.29
N VAL A 28 -10.06 -2.35 -16.72
CA VAL A 28 -10.52 -1.99 -18.07
C VAL A 28 -9.36 -1.37 -18.81
N GLY A 29 -8.89 -2.06 -19.83
CA GLY A 29 -7.76 -1.64 -20.67
C GLY A 29 -8.03 -1.90 -22.13
N GLN A 30 -7.11 -1.42 -22.98
CA GLN A 30 -7.20 -1.63 -24.43
C GLN A 30 -6.04 -2.49 -24.94
N LYS A 31 -6.33 -3.27 -25.98
CA LYS A 31 -5.32 -4.07 -26.69
C LYS A 31 -4.44 -3.16 -27.54
N HIS A 32 -3.23 -2.88 -27.06
CA HIS A 32 -2.17 -2.23 -27.82
C HIS A 32 -1.00 -3.19 -28.09
N LEU A 33 -0.13 -2.82 -29.03
CA LEU A 33 1.15 -3.48 -29.22
C LEU A 33 1.96 -3.43 -27.92
N TRP A 34 2.55 -4.57 -27.56
CA TRP A 34 3.26 -4.73 -26.30
C TRP A 34 4.61 -5.42 -26.55
N PRO A 35 5.72 -4.88 -26.03
CA PRO A 35 7.05 -5.48 -26.23
C PRO A 35 7.32 -6.66 -25.29
N TYR A 36 6.37 -6.98 -24.41
CA TYR A 36 6.48 -8.04 -23.42
C TYR A 36 5.74 -9.28 -23.92
N ARG A 37 6.36 -10.43 -23.73
CA ARG A 37 5.74 -11.74 -23.92
C ARG A 37 5.71 -12.41 -22.55
N PHE A 38 4.59 -13.00 -22.21
CA PHE A 38 4.41 -13.77 -20.99
C PHE A 38 3.79 -15.11 -21.37
N SER A 39 4.14 -16.14 -20.61
CA SER A 39 3.75 -17.53 -20.84
C SER A 39 2.71 -18.03 -19.85
N SER A 40 2.46 -17.27 -18.78
CA SER A 40 1.63 -17.68 -17.65
C SER A 40 1.04 -16.48 -16.91
N ALA A 41 -0.02 -16.74 -16.12
CA ALA A 41 -0.65 -15.73 -15.26
C ALA A 41 0.33 -15.18 -14.21
N GLU A 42 1.20 -16.03 -13.69
CA GLU A 42 2.20 -15.67 -12.69
C GLU A 42 3.26 -14.72 -13.25
N GLU A 43 3.69 -14.96 -14.49
CA GLU A 43 4.62 -14.07 -15.18
C GLU A 43 3.99 -12.70 -15.45
N LEU A 44 2.72 -12.69 -15.88
CA LEU A 44 1.96 -11.45 -16.05
C LEU A 44 1.82 -10.70 -14.73
N PHE A 45 1.47 -11.40 -13.64
CA PHE A 45 1.39 -10.82 -12.30
C PHE A 45 2.71 -10.17 -11.87
N CYS A 46 3.85 -10.84 -12.09
CA CYS A 46 5.16 -10.30 -11.71
C CYS A 46 5.55 -9.09 -12.58
N LEU A 47 5.33 -9.16 -13.89
CA LEU A 47 5.58 -8.06 -14.82
C LEU A 47 4.74 -6.82 -14.45
N THR A 48 3.44 -7.02 -14.23
CA THR A 48 2.53 -5.93 -13.87
C THR A 48 2.79 -5.40 -12.47
N SER A 49 3.30 -6.22 -11.55
CA SER A 49 3.80 -5.76 -10.24
C SER A 49 4.95 -4.77 -10.39
N GLU A 50 5.90 -4.99 -11.29
CA GLU A 50 6.93 -3.98 -11.57
C GLU A 50 6.35 -2.70 -12.17
N MET A 51 5.38 -2.82 -13.07
CA MET A 51 4.69 -1.68 -13.67
C MET A 51 3.86 -0.89 -12.65
N ALA A 52 3.38 -1.52 -11.58
CA ALA A 52 2.56 -0.89 -10.54
C ALA A 52 3.28 0.24 -9.80
N ARG A 53 4.61 0.28 -9.83
CA ARG A 53 5.39 1.43 -9.35
C ARG A 53 5.15 2.71 -10.14
N TYR A 54 4.55 2.63 -11.33
CA TYR A 54 4.28 3.80 -12.19
C TYR A 54 2.80 4.20 -12.21
N ASP A 55 1.92 3.38 -11.62
CA ASP A 55 0.48 3.65 -11.61
C ASP A 55 -0.16 3.10 -10.32
N PRO A 56 -0.59 3.98 -9.39
CA PRO A 56 -1.30 3.58 -8.17
C PRO A 56 -2.59 2.77 -8.43
N ARG A 57 -3.25 2.97 -9.58
CA ARG A 57 -4.47 2.23 -9.91
C ARG A 57 -4.15 0.78 -10.21
N LEU A 58 -3.08 0.54 -10.98
CA LEU A 58 -2.57 -0.80 -11.25
C LEU A 58 -2.16 -1.51 -9.97
N PHE A 59 -1.52 -0.80 -9.04
CA PHE A 59 -1.20 -1.35 -7.73
C PHE A 59 -2.46 -1.82 -6.97
N GLY A 60 -3.52 -0.99 -6.95
CA GLY A 60 -4.80 -1.37 -6.36
C GLY A 60 -5.42 -2.61 -7.00
N ILE A 61 -5.41 -2.68 -8.33
CA ILE A 61 -5.92 -3.83 -9.10
C ILE A 61 -5.16 -5.10 -8.76
N LEU A 62 -3.84 -5.04 -8.58
CA LEU A 62 -3.05 -6.23 -8.24
C LEU A 62 -3.30 -6.72 -6.82
N VAL A 63 -3.45 -5.80 -5.86
CA VAL A 63 -3.84 -6.16 -4.49
C VAL A 63 -5.20 -6.84 -4.49
N GLU A 64 -6.17 -6.28 -5.21
CA GLU A 64 -7.51 -6.86 -5.37
C GLU A 64 -7.45 -8.22 -6.08
N PHE A 65 -6.65 -8.34 -7.14
CA PHE A 65 -6.46 -9.60 -7.86
C PHE A 65 -5.93 -10.69 -6.94
N VAL A 66 -4.91 -10.40 -6.12
CA VAL A 66 -4.39 -11.39 -5.14
C VAL A 66 -5.45 -11.77 -4.13
N ILE A 67 -6.23 -10.80 -3.61
CA ILE A 67 -7.30 -11.10 -2.63
C ILE A 67 -8.30 -12.12 -3.19
N PHE A 68 -8.66 -12.02 -4.48
CA PHE A 68 -9.69 -12.86 -5.07
C PHE A 68 -9.17 -14.09 -5.84
N HIS A 69 -7.91 -14.10 -6.28
CA HIS A 69 -7.41 -15.09 -7.24
C HIS A 69 -6.10 -15.76 -6.83
N TRP A 70 -5.59 -15.56 -5.60
CA TRP A 70 -4.32 -16.16 -5.18
C TRP A 70 -4.30 -17.69 -5.26
N GLU A 71 -5.44 -18.36 -5.04
CA GLU A 71 -5.58 -19.81 -5.11
C GLU A 71 -5.31 -20.37 -6.52
N ASN A 72 -5.54 -19.55 -7.54
CA ASN A 72 -5.31 -19.91 -8.94
C ASN A 72 -3.84 -19.74 -9.36
N LEU A 73 -3.00 -19.15 -8.51
CA LEU A 73 -1.59 -18.90 -8.82
C LEU A 73 -0.72 -20.05 -8.32
N ASN A 74 0.17 -20.55 -9.18
CA ASN A 74 1.17 -21.52 -8.77
C ASN A 74 2.29 -20.83 -7.95
N PRO A 75 2.44 -21.12 -6.64
CA PRO A 75 3.39 -20.42 -5.79
C PRO A 75 4.85 -20.60 -6.22
N LEU A 76 5.19 -21.75 -6.80
CA LEU A 76 6.54 -22.02 -7.30
C LEU A 76 6.86 -21.15 -8.52
N CYS A 77 5.91 -21.01 -9.45
CA CYS A 77 6.03 -20.15 -10.61
C CYS A 77 6.15 -18.67 -10.21
N VAL A 78 5.26 -18.18 -9.33
CA VAL A 78 5.31 -16.81 -8.82
C VAL A 78 6.66 -16.52 -8.18
N ARG A 79 7.14 -17.41 -7.30
CA ARG A 79 8.45 -17.24 -6.63
C ARG A 79 9.61 -17.19 -7.63
N ARG A 80 9.59 -18.02 -8.68
CA ARG A 80 10.60 -18.02 -9.73
C ARG A 80 10.64 -16.68 -10.46
N PHE A 81 9.48 -16.16 -10.86
CA PHE A 81 9.39 -14.90 -11.59
C PHE A 81 9.71 -13.68 -10.71
N ILE A 82 9.32 -13.69 -9.43
CA ILE A 82 9.67 -12.64 -8.48
C ILE A 82 11.17 -12.46 -8.35
N LYS A 83 11.94 -13.55 -8.32
CA LYS A 83 13.42 -13.48 -8.30
C LYS A 83 14.03 -12.84 -9.54
N ALA A 84 13.29 -12.79 -10.65
CA ALA A 84 13.72 -12.14 -11.89
C ALA A 84 13.29 -10.66 -11.99
N MET A 85 12.49 -10.15 -11.05
CA MET A 85 12.11 -8.74 -10.99
C MET A 85 13.31 -7.87 -10.59
N ASN A 86 13.31 -6.60 -11.00
CA ASN A 86 14.29 -5.62 -10.53
C ASN A 86 14.11 -5.30 -9.04
N ALA A 87 12.87 -5.37 -8.54
CA ALA A 87 12.54 -5.15 -7.14
C ALA A 87 11.51 -6.21 -6.67
N PRO A 88 11.98 -7.42 -6.29
CA PRO A 88 11.13 -8.52 -5.80
C PRO A 88 10.20 -8.12 -4.65
N GLN A 89 10.64 -7.17 -3.83
CA GLN A 89 9.94 -6.67 -2.65
C GLN A 89 8.58 -6.04 -2.98
N ILE A 90 8.34 -5.63 -4.24
CA ILE A 90 7.03 -5.11 -4.66
C ILE A 90 5.94 -6.15 -4.45
N ALA A 91 6.21 -7.42 -4.77
CA ALA A 91 5.26 -8.50 -4.54
C ALA A 91 5.00 -8.69 -3.04
N GLY A 92 6.05 -8.54 -2.21
CA GLY A 92 5.93 -8.53 -0.76
C GLY A 92 4.95 -7.47 -0.27
N VAL A 93 5.04 -6.23 -0.76
CA VAL A 93 4.09 -5.17 -0.43
C VAL A 93 2.65 -5.58 -0.79
N ILE A 94 2.43 -6.09 -2.00
CA ILE A 94 1.10 -6.54 -2.45
C ILE A 94 0.53 -7.61 -1.49
N PHE A 95 1.35 -8.60 -1.12
CA PHE A 95 0.93 -9.67 -0.20
C PHE A 95 0.65 -9.17 1.21
N GLU A 96 1.37 -8.16 1.72
CA GLU A 96 1.05 -7.59 3.05
C GLU A 96 -0.32 -6.91 3.07
N PHE A 97 -0.66 -6.17 2.00
CA PHE A 97 -2.01 -5.59 1.90
C PHE A 97 -3.08 -6.68 1.84
N ALA A 98 -2.89 -7.72 1.03
CA ALA A 98 -3.82 -8.84 0.94
C ALA A 98 -3.95 -9.60 2.27
N ARG A 99 -2.85 -9.77 3.01
CA ARG A 99 -2.82 -10.44 4.32
C ARG A 99 -3.67 -9.73 5.36
N GLY A 100 -3.64 -8.39 5.36
CA GLY A 100 -4.47 -7.57 6.25
C GLY A 100 -5.97 -7.76 6.03
N VAL A 101 -6.38 -8.14 4.80
CA VAL A 101 -7.77 -8.39 4.43
C VAL A 101 -8.16 -9.84 4.67
N LEU A 102 -7.42 -10.79 4.07
CA LEU A 102 -7.80 -12.20 4.04
C LEU A 102 -7.77 -12.85 5.42
N LYS A 103 -6.79 -12.49 6.27
CA LYS A 103 -6.55 -13.11 7.59
C LYS A 103 -6.61 -14.65 7.57
N ASN A 104 -6.28 -15.24 6.42
CA ASN A 104 -6.32 -16.66 6.16
C ASN A 104 -4.91 -17.26 6.36
N PHE A 105 -4.82 -18.39 7.05
CA PHE A 105 -3.56 -19.07 7.36
C PHE A 105 -2.84 -19.61 6.12
N GLU A 106 -3.58 -20.22 5.19
CA GLU A 106 -3.05 -20.77 3.93
C GLU A 106 -2.46 -19.66 3.06
N PHE A 107 -3.17 -18.54 2.93
CA PHE A 107 -2.64 -17.36 2.26
C PHE A 107 -1.37 -16.84 2.96
N GLY A 108 -1.35 -16.89 4.30
CA GLY A 108 -0.16 -16.59 5.09
C GLY A 108 1.05 -17.42 4.65
N CYS A 109 0.88 -18.75 4.60
CA CYS A 109 1.90 -19.71 4.16
C CYS A 109 2.31 -19.49 2.70
N PHE A 110 1.35 -19.22 1.82
CA PHE A 110 1.59 -18.91 0.40
C PHE A 110 2.50 -17.68 0.25
N ALA A 111 2.13 -16.58 0.91
CA ALA A 111 2.89 -15.33 0.89
C ALA A 111 4.28 -15.49 1.52
N ASP A 112 4.39 -16.20 2.65
CA ASP A 112 5.66 -16.45 3.31
C ASP A 112 6.59 -17.32 2.45
N TYR A 113 6.05 -18.37 1.81
CA TYR A 113 6.83 -19.21 0.89
C TYR A 113 7.41 -18.39 -0.26
N ILE A 114 6.59 -17.55 -0.89
CA ILE A 114 7.01 -16.74 -2.04
C ILE A 114 8.06 -15.71 -1.65
N THR A 115 7.86 -15.04 -0.52
CA THR A 115 8.72 -13.94 -0.07
C THR A 115 9.92 -14.39 0.75
N ARG A 116 10.03 -15.68 1.08
CA ARG A 116 11.14 -16.22 1.88
C ARG A 116 12.50 -15.94 1.24
N GLY A 117 13.37 -15.32 2.03
CA GLY A 117 14.74 -14.93 1.66
C GLY A 117 14.82 -13.58 0.94
N LEU A 118 13.72 -12.84 0.84
CA LEU A 118 13.75 -11.44 0.41
C LEU A 118 13.99 -10.55 1.62
N GLU A 119 15.02 -9.72 1.54
CA GLU A 119 15.29 -8.68 2.52
C GLU A 119 14.65 -7.36 2.10
N PRO A 120 14.24 -6.50 3.05
CA PRO A 120 13.81 -5.13 2.75
C PRO A 120 14.92 -4.35 2.03
N ILE A 121 14.54 -3.52 1.05
CA ILE A 121 15.50 -2.67 0.34
C ILE A 121 15.82 -1.40 1.13
N ALA A 122 16.87 -0.69 0.71
CA ALA A 122 17.15 0.65 1.22
C ALA A 122 15.93 1.58 0.99
N PRO A 123 15.55 2.41 2.00
CA PRO A 123 14.38 3.27 1.94
C PRO A 123 14.30 4.09 0.65
N GLN A 124 13.22 3.89 -0.11
CA GLN A 124 12.97 4.63 -1.35
C GLN A 124 11.48 4.81 -1.60
N LEU A 125 11.09 5.76 -2.46
CA LEU A 125 9.69 5.90 -2.87
C LEU A 125 9.20 4.64 -3.59
N PHE A 126 8.00 4.17 -3.23
CA PHE A 126 7.37 3.07 -3.97
C PHE A 126 7.01 3.53 -5.38
N PHE A 127 6.18 4.58 -5.47
CA PHE A 127 5.73 5.12 -6.74
C PHE A 127 6.79 6.02 -7.36
N ARG A 128 7.12 5.75 -8.63
CA ARG A 128 8.05 6.53 -9.44
C ARG A 128 7.30 7.69 -10.07
N SER A 129 7.84 8.89 -9.91
CA SER A 129 7.33 10.13 -10.54
C SER A 129 5.89 10.53 -10.19
N LEU A 130 5.31 9.97 -9.12
CA LEU A 130 3.96 10.34 -8.69
C LEU A 130 3.90 11.75 -8.09
N THR A 131 4.99 12.18 -7.44
CA THR A 131 5.09 13.48 -6.80
C THR A 131 6.34 14.21 -7.28
N ALA A 132 6.25 15.54 -7.42
CA ALA A 132 7.40 16.36 -7.74
C ALA A 132 8.43 16.31 -6.58
N PRO A 133 9.73 16.26 -6.87
CA PRO A 133 10.78 16.34 -5.85
C PRO A 133 10.61 17.57 -4.95
N ALA A 134 10.88 17.41 -3.65
CA ALA A 134 10.74 18.45 -2.63
C ALA A 134 9.33 19.05 -2.46
N SER A 135 8.31 18.52 -3.14
CA SER A 135 6.93 18.96 -2.97
C SER A 135 6.43 18.71 -1.54
N HIS A 136 5.41 19.48 -1.14
CA HIS A 136 4.70 19.24 0.12
C HIS A 136 4.17 17.79 0.20
N THR A 137 3.64 17.25 -0.90
CA THR A 137 3.14 15.88 -0.98
C THR A 137 4.25 14.84 -0.75
N MET A 138 5.44 15.06 -1.32
CA MET A 138 6.59 14.16 -1.09
C MET A 138 7.03 14.18 0.38
N ARG A 139 7.10 15.37 1.00
CA ARG A 139 7.42 15.50 2.43
C ARG A 139 6.41 14.77 3.30
N LEU A 140 5.11 14.96 3.05
CA LEU A 140 4.06 14.23 3.76
C LEU A 140 4.21 12.72 3.59
N THR A 141 4.46 12.24 2.36
CA THR A 141 4.63 10.81 2.07
C THR A 141 5.81 10.20 2.85
N ALA A 142 6.90 10.94 3.00
CA ALA A 142 8.04 10.52 3.81
C ALA A 142 7.76 10.51 5.33
N GLN A 143 6.87 11.39 5.81
CA GLN A 143 6.53 11.51 7.23
C GLN A 143 5.43 10.55 7.67
N THR A 144 4.48 10.25 6.79
CA THR A 144 3.33 9.37 7.05
C THR A 144 3.24 8.21 6.06
N PRO A 145 4.28 7.36 5.95
CA PRO A 145 4.19 6.16 5.13
C PRO A 145 3.34 5.07 5.81
N VAL A 146 2.64 4.31 4.97
CA VAL A 146 1.82 3.16 5.33
C VAL A 146 2.74 1.97 5.67
N HIS A 147 2.35 1.18 6.67
CA HIS A 147 3.20 0.14 7.25
C HIS A 147 3.63 -0.94 6.24
N GLU A 148 2.71 -1.35 5.38
CA GLU A 148 2.89 -2.40 4.39
C GLU A 148 4.01 -2.06 3.39
N PHE A 149 4.17 -0.78 3.02
CA PHE A 149 5.31 -0.33 2.22
C PHE A 149 6.61 -0.31 3.03
N LEU A 150 6.56 0.24 4.25
CA LEU A 150 7.75 0.39 5.10
C LEU A 150 8.42 -0.94 5.43
N LYS A 151 7.61 -1.99 5.66
CA LYS A 151 8.11 -3.34 5.96
C LYS A 151 9.09 -3.84 4.89
N TRP A 152 8.90 -3.40 3.65
CA TRP A 152 9.66 -3.82 2.49
C TRP A 152 10.68 -2.78 2.02
N GLY A 153 10.93 -1.72 2.80
CA GLY A 153 11.88 -0.66 2.45
C GLY A 153 11.31 0.41 1.52
N PHE A 154 9.98 0.46 1.36
CA PHE A 154 9.32 1.44 0.53
C PHE A 154 8.63 2.55 1.33
N ILE A 155 8.55 3.73 0.72
CA ILE A 155 7.87 4.91 1.26
C ILE A 155 6.72 5.25 0.30
N ALA A 156 5.50 5.09 0.78
CA ALA A 156 4.27 5.50 0.10
C ALA A 156 3.15 5.64 1.12
N ARG A 157 2.16 6.45 0.77
CA ARG A 157 0.97 6.73 1.60
C ARG A 157 -0.33 6.34 0.91
N GLU A 158 -0.26 6.00 -0.36
CA GLU A 158 -1.38 5.62 -1.20
C GLU A 158 -1.88 4.25 -0.77
N ARG A 159 -3.14 4.20 -0.37
CA ARG A 159 -3.78 2.98 0.12
C ARG A 159 -4.62 2.40 -1.01
N PRO A 160 -4.45 1.11 -1.36
CA PRO A 160 -5.33 0.48 -2.33
C PRO A 160 -6.74 0.43 -1.75
N VAL A 161 -7.75 0.67 -2.59
CA VAL A 161 -9.15 0.72 -2.19
C VAL A 161 -9.82 -0.57 -2.67
N LEU A 162 -10.37 -1.34 -1.74
CA LEU A 162 -11.13 -2.54 -2.05
C LEU A 162 -12.58 -2.13 -2.36
N HIS A 163 -13.08 -2.49 -3.55
CA HIS A 163 -14.42 -2.20 -4.07
C HIS A 163 -14.80 -0.71 -4.24
N GLY A 164 -15.58 -0.42 -5.29
CA GLY A 164 -16.20 0.90 -5.51
C GLY A 164 -17.40 1.22 -4.60
N ALA A 165 -18.03 0.20 -3.99
CA ALA A 165 -19.24 0.34 -3.18
C ALA A 165 -18.93 0.58 -1.68
N THR A 166 -18.00 -0.17 -1.09
CA THR A 166 -17.57 0.02 0.31
C THR A 166 -16.45 1.05 0.44
N ARG A 167 -15.69 1.31 -0.65
CA ARG A 167 -14.53 2.22 -0.69
C ARG A 167 -13.58 2.03 0.49
N GLN A 168 -13.38 0.78 0.90
CA GLN A 168 -12.53 0.49 2.05
C GLN A 168 -11.06 0.61 1.66
N SER A 169 -10.39 1.65 2.14
CA SER A 169 -8.94 1.78 2.03
C SER A 169 -8.24 0.70 2.85
N LEU A 170 -7.26 0.03 2.25
CA LEU A 170 -6.48 -1.02 2.88
C LEU A 170 -5.17 -0.49 3.49
N GLY A 171 -4.61 -1.26 4.42
CA GLY A 171 -3.34 -0.96 5.05
C GLY A 171 -3.46 -0.27 6.41
N SER A 172 -2.32 -0.20 7.09
CA SER A 172 -2.25 0.17 8.50
C SER A 172 -1.15 1.20 8.78
N TRP A 173 -1.35 1.99 9.84
CA TRP A 173 -0.36 2.97 10.28
C TRP A 173 0.42 2.41 11.47
N ASN A 174 1.76 2.39 11.37
CA ASN A 174 2.59 2.00 12.51
C ASN A 174 2.55 3.07 13.63
N SER A 175 3.02 2.72 14.83
CA SER A 175 2.97 3.62 16.00
C SER A 175 3.67 4.97 15.75
N LYS A 176 4.81 4.97 15.05
CA LYS A 176 5.57 6.19 14.73
C LYS A 176 4.80 7.12 13.78
N THR A 177 4.25 6.57 12.70
CA THR A 177 3.41 7.31 11.75
C THR A 177 2.18 7.88 12.45
N ARG A 178 1.54 7.10 13.34
CA ARG A 178 0.41 7.59 14.15
C ARG A 178 0.79 8.75 15.07
N GLN A 179 1.98 8.73 15.68
CA GLN A 179 2.46 9.87 16.47
C GLN A 179 2.77 11.11 15.61
N ASN A 180 3.29 10.93 14.40
CA ASN A 180 3.50 12.03 13.46
C ASN A 180 2.17 12.69 13.06
N ILE A 181 1.12 11.88 12.80
CA ILE A 181 -0.22 12.39 12.50
C ILE A 181 -0.81 13.18 13.69
N ILE A 182 -0.60 12.71 14.92
CA ILE A 182 -1.02 13.45 16.13
C ILE A 182 -0.31 14.81 16.22
N LEU A 183 1.00 14.84 15.97
CA LEU A 183 1.78 16.09 15.97
C LEU A 183 1.28 17.05 14.89
N GLU A 184 1.07 16.57 13.66
CA GLU A 184 0.55 17.36 12.55
C GLU A 184 -0.83 17.96 12.87
N LEU A 185 -1.75 17.19 13.45
CA LEU A 185 -3.05 17.68 13.90
C LEU A 185 -2.91 18.76 14.98
N ALA A 186 -2.00 18.57 15.94
CA ALA A 186 -1.74 19.53 17.00
C ALA A 186 -1.09 20.83 16.50
N GLU A 187 -0.38 20.78 15.37
CA GLU A 187 0.25 21.95 14.75
C GLU A 187 -0.73 22.72 13.86
N ARG A 188 -1.62 22.03 13.15
CA ARG A 188 -2.60 22.66 12.27
C ARG A 188 -3.81 23.22 13.00
N HIS A 189 -4.20 22.60 14.10
CA HIS A 189 -5.40 22.96 14.84
C HIS A 189 -5.05 23.38 16.27
N SER A 190 -5.65 24.47 16.73
CA SER A 190 -5.53 24.90 18.14
C SER A 190 -6.07 23.85 19.11
N SER A 191 -7.03 23.03 18.67
CA SER A 191 -7.53 21.85 19.37
C SER A 191 -8.20 20.88 18.38
N PHE A 192 -8.17 19.59 18.66
CA PHE A 192 -8.85 18.56 17.87
C PHE A 192 -9.51 17.49 18.76
N THR A 193 -10.42 16.71 18.22
CA THR A 193 -11.16 15.65 18.90
C THR A 193 -10.60 14.27 18.56
N ILE A 194 -11.02 13.24 19.30
CA ILE A 194 -10.73 11.86 18.90
C ILE A 194 -11.30 11.51 17.52
N HIS A 195 -12.42 12.13 17.14
CA HIS A 195 -13.03 11.89 15.83
C HIS A 195 -12.15 12.46 14.72
N ASP A 196 -11.57 13.64 14.91
CA ASP A 196 -10.62 14.24 13.97
C ASP A 196 -9.38 13.36 13.81
N TYR A 197 -8.87 12.81 14.92
CA TYR A 197 -7.74 11.88 14.87
C TYR A 197 -8.11 10.57 14.14
N LEU A 198 -9.26 9.98 14.45
CA LEU A 198 -9.75 8.79 13.76
C LEU A 198 -9.96 9.04 12.27
N GLY A 199 -10.48 10.23 11.89
CA GLY A 199 -10.62 10.65 10.51
C GLY A 199 -9.27 10.79 9.80
N ALA A 200 -8.26 11.36 10.47
CA ALA A 200 -6.92 11.52 9.91
C ALA A 200 -6.18 10.20 9.65
N ILE A 201 -6.61 9.10 10.29
CA ILE A 201 -6.08 7.74 10.07
C ILE A 201 -7.09 6.83 9.37
N ASP A 202 -8.12 7.40 8.74
CA ASP A 202 -9.21 6.72 8.04
C ASP A 202 -9.85 5.58 8.85
N HIS A 203 -10.02 5.76 10.16
CA HIS A 203 -10.65 4.79 11.07
C HIS A 203 -9.99 3.40 11.08
N THR A 204 -8.70 3.31 10.73
CA THR A 204 -7.94 2.04 10.68
C THR A 204 -7.69 1.38 12.03
N ILE A 205 -7.93 2.09 13.14
CA ILE A 205 -7.76 1.56 14.50
C ILE A 205 -9.04 1.76 15.30
N SER A 206 -9.19 0.97 16.37
CA SER A 206 -10.32 1.11 17.29
C SER A 206 -10.26 2.44 18.05
N ARG A 207 -11.42 2.91 18.50
CA ARG A 207 -11.53 4.09 19.37
C ARG A 207 -10.68 3.94 20.64
N GLN A 208 -10.58 2.73 21.19
CA GLN A 208 -9.78 2.46 22.39
C GLN A 208 -8.29 2.64 22.10
N GLN A 209 -7.80 2.12 20.97
CA GLN A 209 -6.41 2.33 20.56
C GLN A 209 -6.12 3.81 20.32
N ALA A 210 -7.04 4.52 19.66
CA ALA A 210 -6.90 5.95 19.43
C ALA A 210 -6.81 6.76 20.73
N LEU A 211 -7.62 6.40 21.74
CA LEU A 211 -7.51 7.00 23.09
C LEU A 211 -6.16 6.71 23.73
N ASN A 212 -5.66 5.48 23.63
CA ASN A 212 -4.37 5.10 24.18
C ASN A 212 -3.23 5.87 23.50
N ASP A 213 -3.26 6.00 22.17
CA ASP A 213 -2.27 6.75 21.39
C ASP A 213 -2.24 8.23 21.79
N LEU A 214 -3.41 8.85 21.98
CA LEU A 214 -3.52 10.26 22.38
C LEU A 214 -3.10 10.49 23.84
N LYS A 215 -3.52 9.63 24.77
CA LYS A 215 -3.10 9.69 26.18
C LYS A 215 -1.60 9.49 26.34
N GLY A 216 -1.02 8.57 25.57
CA GLY A 216 0.41 8.27 25.56
C GLY A 216 1.25 9.29 24.78
N SER A 217 0.63 10.23 24.06
CA SER A 217 1.37 11.17 23.22
C SER A 217 2.14 12.20 24.04
N LYS A 218 3.40 12.43 23.65
CA LYS A 218 4.25 13.48 24.22
C LYS A 218 3.86 14.88 23.76
N TRP A 219 3.08 15.01 22.68
CA TRP A 219 2.81 16.27 22.00
C TRP A 219 1.50 16.93 22.42
N VAL A 220 0.53 16.17 22.91
CA VAL A 220 -0.81 16.67 23.22
C VAL A 220 -1.24 16.33 24.63
N LYS A 221 -2.16 17.13 25.17
CA LYS A 221 -2.86 16.87 26.43
C LYS A 221 -4.36 17.07 26.27
N MET A 222 -5.14 16.36 27.06
CA MET A 222 -6.59 16.49 27.08
C MET A 222 -7.01 17.79 27.78
N LYS A 223 -7.98 18.50 27.19
CA LYS A 223 -8.64 19.69 27.74
C LYS A 223 -10.15 19.42 27.80
N GLY A 224 -10.72 19.60 29.00
CA GLY A 224 -12.13 19.31 29.30
C GLY A 224 -12.38 17.92 29.88
N GLN A 225 -13.56 17.71 30.48
CA GLN A 225 -13.97 16.44 31.08
C GLN A 225 -15.09 15.77 30.25
N LYS A 226 -14.97 14.45 30.01
CA LYS A 226 -15.99 13.58 29.41
C LYS A 226 -16.40 13.96 27.95
N ARG A 227 -17.69 13.94 27.61
CA ARG A 227 -18.21 14.14 26.24
C ARG A 227 -17.79 15.53 25.72
N GLY A 228 -17.11 15.58 24.58
CA GLY A 228 -16.54 16.82 24.03
C GLY A 228 -15.10 17.11 24.43
N SER A 229 -14.40 16.16 25.05
CA SER A 229 -12.96 16.25 25.33
C SER A 229 -12.18 16.57 24.05
N ARG A 230 -11.35 17.62 24.13
CA ARG A 230 -10.46 18.06 23.06
C ARG A 230 -9.01 17.84 23.45
N TRP A 231 -8.17 17.65 22.46
CA TRP A 231 -6.73 17.50 22.58
C TRP A 231 -6.07 18.77 22.07
N VAL A 232 -5.15 19.31 22.87
CA VAL A 232 -4.41 20.54 22.57
C VAL A 232 -2.92 20.26 22.64
N LYS A 233 -2.13 20.99 21.84
CA LYS A 233 -0.66 20.91 21.91
C LYS A 233 -0.18 21.21 23.33
N LYS A 234 0.74 20.41 23.85
CA LYS A 234 1.49 20.74 25.07
C LYS A 234 2.35 21.96 24.78
N ARG A 235 2.38 22.90 25.73
CA ARG A 235 3.33 24.01 25.69
C ARG A 235 4.73 23.47 25.91
#